data_AF-A0A1Y1LLX3-F1
#
_entry.id   AF-A0A1Y1LLX3-F1
#
_cell.length_a   1.000
_cell.length_b   1.000
_cell.length_c   1.000
_cell.angle_alpha   90.00
_cell.angle_beta   90.00
_cell.angle_gamma   90.00
#
_symmetry.space_group_name_H-M   'P 1'
#
loop_
_entity.id
_entity.type
_entity.pdbx_description
1 polymer ?
#
loop_
_entity_poly.entity_id
_entity_poly.type
_entity_poly.pdbx_seq_one_letter_code
_entity_poly.pdbx_strand_id
1 'polypeptide(L)'
;CPSHCGIRGNELADSAAREATLSKEIDWPRVRADDVKMEVLSRIRQFWMTQWFADESFFSQIKVGVNTWKIPRELSRREQVALTRLRLGHSNITSSHLLLGAPPPLCVECNE
;
A
#
# COMPACT_ATOMS: atom_id res chain seq x y z
N CYS A 1 23.97 -4.53 45.78
CA CYS A 1 24.02 -3.05 45.95
C CYS A 1 22.86 -2.59 46.83
N PRO A 2 23.11 -2.13 48.06
CA PRO A 2 22.08 -1.85 49.06
C PRO A 2 21.75 -0.35 49.14
N SER A 3 21.68 0.35 48.00
CA SER A 3 21.68 1.81 48.01
C SER A 3 20.31 2.46 48.28
N HIS A 4 19.22 1.70 48.42
CA HIS A 4 17.85 2.24 48.53
C HIS A 4 16.88 1.44 49.42
N CYS A 5 17.38 0.68 50.41
CA CYS A 5 16.49 0.04 51.41
C CYS A 5 15.88 1.09 52.35
N GLY A 6 14.61 0.94 52.72
CA GLY A 6 13.90 1.82 53.65
C GLY A 6 13.17 3.01 53.01
N ILE A 7 13.25 3.20 51.69
CA ILE A 7 12.44 4.21 51.00
C ILE A 7 11.07 3.60 50.74
N ARG A 8 10.08 4.00 51.56
CA ARG A 8 8.70 3.48 51.51
C ARG A 8 8.12 3.41 50.10
N GLY A 9 8.39 4.42 49.26
CA GLY A 9 7.91 4.45 47.88
C GLY A 9 8.49 3.33 47.00
N ASN A 10 9.78 3.02 47.17
CA ASN A 10 10.46 1.98 46.40
C ASN A 10 10.02 0.59 46.88
N GLU A 11 9.87 0.41 48.19
CA GLU A 11 9.39 -0.85 48.77
C GLU A 11 7.96 -1.16 48.34
N LEU A 12 7.09 -0.14 48.26
CA LEU A 12 5.74 -0.28 47.72
C LEU A 12 5.75 -0.63 46.23
N ALA A 13 6.61 0.02 45.43
CA ALA A 13 6.76 -0.30 44.01
C ALA A 13 7.27 -1.72 43.77
N ASP A 14 8.27 -2.17 44.53
CA ASP A 14 8.82 -3.53 44.45
C ASP A 14 7.83 -4.59 44.96
N SER A 15 6.99 -4.25 45.94
CA SER A 15 5.89 -5.13 46.38
C SER A 15 4.85 -5.28 45.28
N ALA A 16 4.40 -4.16 44.70
CA ALA A 16 3.43 -4.16 43.60
C ALA A 16 3.95 -4.90 42.36
N ALA A 17 5.23 -4.74 42.01
CA ALA A 17 5.85 -5.48 40.91
C ALA A 17 5.89 -6.99 41.17
N ARG A 18 6.23 -7.40 42.40
CA ARG A 18 6.19 -8.82 42.81
C ARG A 18 4.77 -9.38 42.79
N GLU A 19 3.79 -8.64 43.30
CA GLU A 19 2.37 -9.02 43.24
C GLU A 19 1.89 -9.18 41.79
N ALA A 20 2.28 -8.27 40.90
CA ALA A 20 1.97 -8.36 39.48
C ALA A 20 2.56 -9.62 38.82
N THR A 21 3.76 -10.07 39.21
CA THR A 21 4.33 -11.33 38.69
C THR A 21 3.61 -12.59 39.16
N LEU A 22 2.88 -12.52 40.28
CA LEU A 22 2.07 -13.62 40.81
C LEU A 22 0.64 -13.62 40.26
N SER A 23 0.21 -12.52 39.67
CA SER A 23 -1.08 -12.41 39.00
C SER A 23 -1.12 -13.32 37.78
N LYS A 24 -2.24 -14.05 37.60
CA LYS A 24 -2.56 -14.78 36.36
C LYS A 24 -3.23 -13.88 35.32
N GLU A 25 -3.61 -12.66 35.71
CA GLU A 25 -4.18 -11.68 34.81
C GLU A 25 -3.04 -11.01 34.03
N ILE A 26 -2.90 -11.42 32.78
CA ILE A 26 -2.02 -10.74 31.82
C ILE A 26 -2.78 -9.51 31.34
N ASP A 27 -2.27 -8.31 31.66
CA ASP A 27 -2.72 -7.08 31.00
C ASP A 27 -2.24 -7.13 29.55
N TRP A 28 -3.09 -7.65 28.66
CA TRP A 28 -2.79 -7.64 27.23
C TRP A 28 -2.81 -6.18 26.79
N PRO A 29 -1.72 -5.66 26.18
CA PRO A 29 -1.74 -4.31 25.65
C PRO A 29 -2.90 -4.20 24.67
N ARG A 30 -3.89 -3.35 25.00
CA ARG A 30 -5.07 -3.15 24.16
C ARG A 30 -4.61 -2.85 22.74
N VAL A 31 -4.82 -3.80 21.83
CA VAL A 31 -4.47 -3.58 20.42
C VAL A 31 -5.28 -2.39 19.95
N ARG A 32 -4.61 -1.35 19.45
CA ARG A 32 -5.33 -0.18 18.98
C ARG A 32 -6.11 -0.57 17.75
N ALA A 33 -7.33 -0.08 17.63
CA ALA A 33 -8.14 -0.28 16.44
C ALA A 33 -7.42 0.18 15.16
N ASP A 34 -6.57 1.20 15.28
CA ASP A 34 -5.72 1.68 14.19
C ASP A 34 -4.74 0.62 13.69
N ASP A 35 -4.12 -0.15 14.60
CA ASP A 35 -3.15 -1.19 14.24
C ASP A 35 -3.84 -2.32 13.48
N VAL A 36 -5.00 -2.76 13.98
CA VAL A 36 -5.84 -3.77 13.31
C VAL A 36 -6.27 -3.27 11.93
N LYS A 37 -6.72 -2.02 11.83
CA LYS A 37 -7.12 -1.41 10.56
C LYS A 37 -5.96 -1.38 9.55
N MET A 38 -4.77 -1.00 10.00
CA MET A 38 -3.58 -0.96 9.15
C MET A 38 -3.18 -2.35 8.66
N GLU A 39 -3.25 -3.36 9.52
CA GLU A 39 -2.98 -4.76 9.14
C GLU A 39 -4.00 -5.26 8.09
N VAL A 40 -5.29 -4.98 8.29
CA VAL A 40 -6.34 -5.34 7.31
C VAL A 40 -6.08 -4.68 5.95
N LEU A 41 -5.78 -3.38 5.94
CA LEU A 41 -5.47 -2.65 4.70
C LEU A 41 -4.19 -3.18 4.02
N SER A 42 -3.20 -3.58 4.82
CA SER A 42 -1.97 -4.21 4.33
C SER A 42 -2.26 -5.52 3.60
N ARG A 43 -3.07 -6.40 4.19
CA ARG A 43 -3.49 -7.68 3.58
C ARG A 43 -4.27 -7.50 2.29
N ILE A 44 -5.21 -6.55 2.27
CA ILE A 44 -5.97 -6.22 1.05
C ILE A 44 -5.02 -5.76 -0.06
N ARG A 45 -4.07 -4.87 0.26
CA ARG A 45 -3.08 -4.40 -0.72
C ARG A 45 -2.22 -5.55 -1.24
N GLN A 46 -1.75 -6.43 -0.35
CA GLN A 46 -0.92 -7.57 -0.73
C GLN A 46 -1.68 -8.52 -1.65
N PHE A 47 -2.94 -8.83 -1.34
CA PHE A 47 -3.80 -9.63 -2.21
C PHE A 47 -3.87 -9.05 -3.62
N TRP A 48 -4.18 -7.76 -3.74
CA TRP A 48 -4.27 -7.10 -5.04
C TRP A 48 -2.92 -7.02 -5.75
N MET A 49 -1.80 -6.82 -5.03
CA MET A 49 -0.47 -6.86 -5.64
C MET A 49 -0.18 -8.23 -6.24
N THR A 50 -0.50 -9.32 -5.54
CA THR A 50 -0.32 -10.68 -6.07
C THR A 50 -1.15 -10.89 -7.33
N GLN A 51 -2.43 -10.48 -7.31
CA GLN A 51 -3.28 -10.58 -8.51
C GLN A 51 -2.74 -9.73 -9.67
N TRP A 52 -2.24 -8.53 -9.37
CA TRP A 52 -1.71 -7.62 -10.37
C TRP A 52 -0.41 -8.10 -11.01
N PHE A 53 0.51 -8.67 -10.22
CA PHE A 53 1.76 -9.23 -10.76
C PHE A 53 1.58 -10.56 -11.50
N ALA A 54 0.46 -11.24 -11.28
CA ALA A 54 0.08 -12.39 -12.08
C ALA A 54 -0.54 -12.00 -13.44
N ASP A 55 -0.88 -10.72 -13.64
CA ASP A 55 -1.43 -10.23 -14.90
C ASP A 55 -0.30 -9.88 -15.90
N GLU A 56 -0.34 -10.49 -17.07
CA GLU A 56 0.59 -10.23 -18.18
C GLU A 56 0.04 -9.19 -19.19
N SER A 57 -1.09 -8.55 -18.88
CA SER A 57 -1.69 -7.55 -19.76
C SER A 57 -0.79 -6.32 -19.98
N PHE A 58 -1.07 -5.59 -21.06
CA PHE A 58 -0.43 -4.30 -21.34
C PHE A 58 -0.51 -3.32 -20.15
N PHE A 59 -1.57 -3.39 -19.35
CA PHE A 59 -1.72 -2.50 -18.19
C PHE A 59 -0.73 -2.79 -17.08
N SER A 60 -0.32 -4.06 -16.88
CA SER A 60 0.68 -4.40 -15.86
C SER A 60 2.07 -3.87 -16.24
N GLN A 61 2.37 -3.75 -17.54
CA GLN A 61 3.60 -3.14 -18.06
C GLN A 61 3.65 -1.61 -17.80
N ILE A 62 2.51 -0.93 -17.96
CA ILE A 62 2.43 0.52 -17.74
C ILE A 62 2.38 0.88 -16.25
N LYS A 63 1.71 0.05 -15.46
CA LYS A 63 1.45 0.30 -14.05
C LYS A 63 2.07 -0.81 -13.22
N VAL A 64 3.25 -0.52 -12.66
CA VAL A 64 4.08 -1.47 -11.89
C VAL A 64 3.48 -1.85 -10.52
N GLY A 65 2.25 -1.44 -10.20
CA GLY A 65 1.59 -1.86 -8.97
C GLY A 65 0.26 -1.18 -8.67
N VAL A 66 -0.36 -1.59 -7.57
CA VAL A 66 -1.75 -1.27 -7.22
C VAL A 66 -1.95 0.13 -6.60
N ASN A 67 -0.86 0.86 -6.35
CA ASN A 67 -0.93 2.20 -5.79
C ASN A 67 -1.60 3.17 -6.76
N THR A 68 -2.36 4.14 -6.25
CA THR A 68 -2.94 5.19 -7.09
C THR A 68 -1.85 5.97 -7.81
N TRP A 69 -2.11 6.35 -9.06
CA TRP A 69 -1.18 7.24 -9.77
C TRP A 69 -1.17 8.60 -9.09
N LYS A 70 0.02 9.09 -8.77
CA LYS A 70 0.20 10.48 -8.37
C LYS A 70 0.07 11.34 -9.63
N ILE A 71 -1.03 12.06 -9.73
CA ILE A 71 -1.25 13.05 -10.79
C ILE A 71 -0.74 14.39 -10.26
N PRO A 72 0.16 15.09 -10.97
CA PRO A 72 0.62 16.42 -10.57
C PRO A 72 -0.56 17.38 -10.42
N ARG A 73 -0.56 18.18 -9.34
CA ARG A 73 -1.67 19.08 -9.02
C ARG A 73 -1.76 20.26 -9.99
N GLU A 74 -0.66 20.54 -10.66
CA GLU A 74 -0.46 21.62 -11.61
C GLU A 74 -1.16 21.34 -12.94
N LEU A 75 -1.50 20.08 -13.23
CA LEU A 75 -2.22 19.70 -14.43
C LEU A 75 -3.68 20.12 -14.35
N SER A 76 -4.15 20.84 -15.37
CA SER A 76 -5.57 21.07 -15.61
C SER A 76 -6.31 19.75 -15.82
N ARG A 77 -7.65 19.76 -15.62
CA ARG A 77 -8.49 18.59 -15.89
C ARG A 77 -8.29 18.02 -17.30
N ARG A 78 -8.09 18.90 -18.30
CA ARG A 78 -7.87 18.50 -19.69
C ARG A 78 -6.55 17.72 -19.85
N GLU A 79 -5.48 18.18 -19.21
CA GLU A 79 -4.17 17.53 -19.26
C GLU A 79 -4.17 16.20 -18.50
N GLN A 80 -4.86 16.11 -17.37
CA GLN A 80 -5.02 14.84 -16.63
C GLN A 80 -5.75 13.78 -17.47
N VAL A 81 -6.80 14.19 -18.20
CA VAL A 81 -7.51 13.31 -19.14
C VAL A 81 -6.60 12.88 -20.29
N ALA A 82 -5.86 13.83 -20.88
CA ALA A 82 -4.91 13.52 -21.95
C ALA A 82 -3.84 12.51 -21.48
N LEU A 83 -3.23 12.74 -20.32
CA LEU A 83 -2.24 11.85 -19.71
C LEU A 83 -2.82 10.46 -19.45
N THR A 84 -4.04 10.37 -18.92
CA THR A 84 -4.71 9.10 -18.67
C THR A 84 -4.94 8.32 -19.96
N ARG A 85 -5.42 8.99 -21.02
CA ARG A 85 -5.62 8.36 -22.35
C ARG A 85 -4.31 7.86 -22.94
N LEU A 86 -3.24 8.65 -22.84
CA LEU A 86 -1.91 8.25 -23.30
C LEU A 86 -1.42 7.00 -22.57
N ARG A 87 -1.55 6.96 -21.23
CA ARG A 87 -1.15 5.79 -20.44
C ARG A 87 -1.96 4.55 -20.77
N LEU A 88 -3.24 4.67 -21.07
CA LEU A 88 -4.07 3.52 -21.44
C LEU A 88 -3.87 3.09 -22.90
N GLY A 89 -3.05 3.80 -23.68
CA GLY A 89 -2.93 3.55 -25.12
C GLY A 89 -4.23 3.85 -25.88
N HIS A 90 -5.09 4.74 -25.38
CA HIS A 90 -6.33 5.19 -26.03
C HIS A 90 -6.08 6.45 -26.87
N SER A 91 -5.03 6.42 -27.69
CA SER A 91 -4.70 7.48 -28.64
C SER A 91 -5.16 7.11 -30.04
N ASN A 92 -5.26 8.08 -30.94
CA ASN A 92 -5.58 7.80 -32.34
C ASN A 92 -4.53 6.84 -32.95
N ILE A 93 -3.25 7.07 -32.65
CA ILE A 93 -2.15 6.25 -33.17
C ILE A 93 -2.28 4.78 -32.71
N THR A 94 -2.59 4.56 -31.44
CA THR A 94 -2.58 3.21 -30.84
C THR A 94 -3.92 2.47 -30.92
N SER A 95 -5.07 3.17 -31.08
CA SER A 95 -6.41 2.54 -31.08
C SER A 95 -7.22 2.71 -32.37
N SER A 96 -6.80 3.54 -33.33
CA SER A 96 -7.58 3.76 -34.56
C SER A 96 -7.78 2.48 -35.37
N HIS A 97 -6.80 1.59 -35.39
CA HIS A 97 -6.88 0.32 -36.12
C HIS A 97 -8.03 -0.57 -35.60
N LEU A 98 -8.31 -0.55 -34.29
CA LEU A 98 -9.46 -1.27 -33.70
C LEU A 98 -10.80 -0.67 -34.15
N LEU A 99 -10.90 0.65 -34.23
CA LEU A 99 -12.11 1.34 -34.67
C LEU A 99 -12.37 1.17 -36.18
N LEU A 100 -11.30 1.09 -36.96
CA LEU A 100 -11.34 0.97 -38.42
C LEU A 100 -11.32 -0.49 -38.91
N GLY A 101 -11.15 -1.47 -38.01
CA GLY A 101 -10.97 -2.87 -38.38
C GLY A 101 -9.69 -3.14 -39.21
N ALA A 102 -8.70 -2.25 -39.10
CA ALA A 102 -7.44 -2.33 -39.82
C ALA A 102 -6.40 -3.15 -39.02
N PRO A 103 -5.36 -3.70 -39.67
CA PRO A 103 -4.26 -4.33 -38.95
C PRO A 103 -3.57 -3.34 -37.98
N PRO A 104 -3.04 -3.82 -36.86
CA PRO A 104 -2.33 -2.97 -35.91
C PRO A 104 -1.14 -2.28 -36.59
N PRO A 105 -0.88 -1.00 -36.26
CA PRO A 105 0.25 -0.28 -36.83
C PRO A 105 1.56 -0.85 -36.28
N LEU A 106 2.53 -1.11 -37.17
CA LEU A 106 3.87 -1.53 -36.78
C LEU A 106 4.67 -0.33 -36.26
N CYS A 107 5.42 -0.54 -35.19
CA CYS A 107 6.42 0.40 -34.70
C CYS A 107 7.51 0.60 -35.75
N VAL A 108 7.78 1.84 -36.16
CA VAL A 108 8.81 2.11 -37.18
C VAL A 108 10.23 1.84 -36.65
N GLU A 109 10.45 1.97 -35.34
CA GLU A 109 11.76 1.75 -34.71
C GLU A 109 12.00 0.28 -34.35
N CYS A 110 10.96 -0.42 -33.93
CA CYS A 110 11.04 -1.79 -33.42
C CYS A 110 10.51 -2.85 -34.39
N ASN A 111 9.80 -2.44 -35.45
CA ASN A 111 9.22 -3.30 -36.48
C ASN A 111 8.33 -4.43 -35.94
N GLU A 112 7.72 -4.17 -34.79
CA GLU A 112 6.71 -4.96 -34.06
C GLU A 112 5.49 -4.07 -33.81
#